data_AF-Q6QUJ8-F1
#
_entry.id   AF-Q6QUJ8-F1
#
_cell.length_a   1.000
_cell.length_b   1.000
_cell.length_c   1.000
_cell.angle_alpha   90.00
_cell.angle_beta   90.00
_cell.angle_gamma   90.00
#
_symmetry.space_group_name_H-M   'P 1'
#
loop_
_entity.id
_entity.type
_entity.pdbx_description
1 polymer ?
#
loop_
_entity_poly.entity_id
_entity_poly.type
_entity_poly.pdbx_seq_one_letter_code
_entity_poly.pdbx_strand_id
1 'polypeptide(L)'
;CLGSQYAGWSLSHEKFFALGSGPGRAQARVEKLFEELSYKDQAGRVTIVLESGSPPPKEVVEKVASKSGVSPDKVAFVYAPTQSLAGGVQVVGRVLEVALHKTHELHFPLENVVDGIATAPLSPPHPDFVTAMGRTNDA
;
A
#
# COMPACT_ATOMS: atom_id res chain seq x y z
N CYS A 1 8.34 3.57 5.44
CA CYS A 1 7.28 3.93 4.48
C CYS A 1 7.38 3.16 3.15
N LEU A 2 8.42 3.35 2.34
CA LEU A 2 8.49 2.82 0.97
C LEU A 2 8.45 1.28 0.87
N GLY A 3 9.14 0.57 1.76
CA GLY A 3 9.15 -0.90 1.76
C GLY A 3 7.86 -1.58 2.22
N SER A 4 6.87 -0.83 2.74
CA SER A 4 5.61 -1.41 3.25
C SER A 4 4.42 -0.54 2.89
N GLN A 5 4.28 0.63 3.51
CA GLN A 5 3.12 1.51 3.36
C GLN A 5 2.82 1.91 1.90
N TYR A 6 3.82 2.24 1.09
CA TYR A 6 3.62 2.69 -0.30
C TYR A 6 2.71 1.74 -1.11
N ALA A 7 1.77 2.32 -1.86
CA ALA A 7 0.77 1.58 -2.65
C ALA A 7 1.30 1.22 -4.05
N GLY A 8 2.46 0.58 -4.13
CA GLY A 8 3.17 0.36 -5.40
C GLY A 8 2.83 -0.96 -6.12
N TRP A 9 2.15 -1.90 -5.48
CA TRP A 9 1.84 -3.19 -6.11
C TRP A 9 0.50 -3.19 -6.84
N SER A 10 0.52 -3.06 -8.16
CA SER A 10 -0.68 -3.22 -9.00
C SER A 10 -1.21 -4.67 -8.99
N LEU A 11 -2.41 -4.87 -8.45
CA LEU A 11 -3.11 -6.14 -8.36
C LEU A 11 -4.41 -6.08 -9.16
N SER A 12 -4.51 -6.90 -10.20
CA SER A 12 -5.66 -6.93 -11.10
C SER A 12 -6.01 -8.34 -11.56
N HIS A 13 -7.31 -8.58 -11.76
CA HIS A 13 -7.88 -9.76 -12.38
C HIS A 13 -9.28 -9.43 -12.91
N GLU A 14 -9.50 -9.61 -14.22
CA GLU A 14 -10.74 -9.20 -14.89
C GLU A 14 -11.16 -7.76 -14.54
N LYS A 15 -12.31 -7.59 -13.87
CA LYS A 15 -12.86 -6.29 -13.45
C LYS A 15 -12.29 -5.82 -12.10
N PHE A 16 -11.56 -6.66 -11.39
CA PHE A 16 -10.93 -6.29 -10.12
C PHE A 16 -9.61 -5.56 -10.39
N PHE A 17 -9.45 -4.39 -9.76
CA PHE A 17 -8.21 -3.64 -9.73
C PHE A 17 -8.06 -2.97 -8.36
N ALA A 18 -6.87 -3.10 -7.76
CA ALA A 18 -6.51 -2.41 -6.53
C ALA A 18 -4.99 -2.18 -6.48
N LEU A 19 -4.59 -1.12 -5.78
CA LEU A 19 -3.20 -0.91 -5.39
C LEU A 19 -2.94 -1.58 -4.05
N GLY A 20 -1.98 -2.51 -4.04
CA GLY A 20 -1.50 -3.20 -2.86
C GLY A 20 -0.49 -2.37 -2.10
N SER A 21 -0.74 -2.23 -0.80
CA SER A 21 0.17 -1.69 0.22
C SER A 21 0.50 -2.77 1.26
N GLY A 22 1.40 -2.45 2.20
CA GLY A 22 1.64 -3.24 3.40
C GLY A 22 2.85 -4.19 3.31
N PRO A 23 3.13 -4.90 4.41
CA PRO A 23 4.39 -5.62 4.61
C PRO A 23 4.61 -6.77 3.63
N GLY A 24 3.54 -7.39 3.10
CA GLY A 24 3.66 -8.45 2.09
C GLY A 24 4.40 -8.01 0.83
N ARG A 25 4.46 -6.70 0.52
CA ARG A 25 5.28 -6.14 -0.56
C ARG A 25 6.77 -6.42 -0.36
N ALA A 26 7.28 -6.27 0.86
CA ALA A 26 8.69 -6.51 1.18
C ALA A 26 9.11 -7.99 1.10
N GLN A 27 8.15 -8.90 1.18
CA GLN A 27 8.39 -10.33 0.95
C GLN A 27 8.28 -10.67 -0.54
N ALA A 28 7.28 -10.13 -1.23
CA ALA A 28 7.03 -10.41 -2.65
C ALA A 28 8.04 -9.75 -3.61
N ARG A 29 8.49 -8.53 -3.29
CA ARG A 29 9.50 -7.75 -4.03
C ARG A 29 9.32 -7.74 -5.55
N VAL A 30 8.09 -7.56 -6.03
CA VAL A 30 7.77 -7.56 -7.47
C VAL A 30 7.90 -6.19 -8.15
N GLU A 31 8.16 -5.15 -7.38
CA GLU A 31 8.28 -3.76 -7.83
C GLU A 31 9.75 -3.37 -7.96
N LYS A 32 10.08 -2.54 -8.96
CA LYS A 32 11.46 -2.05 -9.18
C LYS A 32 12.05 -1.34 -7.97
N LEU A 33 11.23 -0.65 -7.18
CA LEU A 33 11.64 -0.02 -5.92
C LEU A 33 12.43 -0.98 -5.01
N PHE A 34 12.09 -2.27 -5.01
CA PHE A 34 12.80 -3.24 -4.19
C PHE A 34 14.18 -3.61 -4.73
N GLU A 35 14.58 -3.23 -5.94
CA GLU A 35 15.96 -3.34 -6.42
C GLU A 35 16.87 -2.31 -5.73
N GLU A 36 16.29 -1.18 -5.32
CA GLU A 36 16.99 -0.06 -4.67
C GLU A 36 16.97 -0.17 -3.14
N LEU A 37 15.92 -0.78 -2.58
CA LEU A 37 15.84 -1.04 -1.14
C LEU A 37 16.64 -2.30 -0.75
N SER A 38 17.53 -2.15 0.23
CA SER A 38 18.30 -3.26 0.80
C SER A 38 17.47 -4.22 1.68
N TYR A 39 16.23 -3.85 1.99
CA TYR A 39 15.34 -4.63 2.86
C TYR A 39 14.60 -5.74 2.11
N LYS A 40 14.54 -6.93 2.73
CA LYS A 40 13.70 -8.05 2.32
C LYS A 40 13.09 -8.69 3.56
N ASP A 41 11.79 -8.95 3.51
CA ASP A 41 11.11 -9.67 4.57
C ASP A 41 11.12 -11.20 4.33
N GLN A 42 11.03 -11.96 5.41
CA GLN A 42 10.92 -13.42 5.40
C GLN A 42 10.01 -13.88 6.54
N ALA A 43 8.72 -13.96 6.26
CA ALA A 43 7.70 -14.39 7.21
C ALA A 43 6.93 -15.63 6.70
N GLY A 44 6.45 -16.44 7.64
CA GLY A 44 5.56 -17.57 7.34
C GLY A 44 4.11 -17.16 7.01
N ARG A 45 3.79 -15.87 7.11
CA ARG A 45 2.50 -15.24 6.76
C ARG A 45 2.75 -13.86 6.20
N VAL A 46 1.93 -13.43 5.25
CA VAL A 46 2.01 -12.08 4.66
C VAL A 46 0.69 -11.34 4.79
N THR A 47 0.77 -10.02 4.88
CA THR A 47 -0.41 -9.14 4.91
C THR A 47 -0.31 -8.08 3.83
N ILE A 48 -1.39 -7.94 3.05
CA ILE A 48 -1.55 -6.89 2.05
C ILE A 48 -2.75 -6.04 2.43
N VAL A 49 -2.61 -4.73 2.26
CA VAL A 49 -3.68 -3.75 2.44
C VAL A 49 -4.12 -3.26 1.06
N LEU A 50 -5.43 -3.28 0.81
CA LEU A 50 -6.03 -2.88 -0.47
C LEU A 50 -6.97 -1.69 -0.25
N GLU A 51 -6.82 -0.67 -1.07
CA GLU A 51 -7.86 0.33 -1.22
C GLU A 51 -8.94 -0.22 -2.18
N SER A 52 -9.94 -0.89 -1.60
CA SER A 52 -11.00 -1.59 -2.34
C SER A 52 -12.27 -1.67 -1.51
N GLY A 53 -13.42 -1.56 -2.17
CA GLY A 53 -14.75 -1.76 -1.56
C GLY A 53 -15.19 -3.22 -1.49
N SER A 54 -14.38 -4.16 -2.00
CA SER A 54 -14.69 -5.59 -2.02
C SER A 54 -13.42 -6.43 -1.73
N PRO A 55 -13.59 -7.66 -1.23
CA PRO A 55 -12.47 -8.58 -1.06
C PRO A 55 -11.82 -8.91 -2.41
N PRO A 56 -10.52 -9.25 -2.42
CA PRO A 56 -9.86 -9.68 -3.65
C PRO A 56 -10.42 -11.02 -4.14
N PRO A 57 -10.48 -11.24 -5.47
CA PRO A 57 -10.84 -12.53 -6.03
C PRO A 57 -9.75 -13.57 -5.77
N LYS A 58 -10.10 -14.85 -5.90
CA LYS A 58 -9.21 -15.98 -5.61
C LYS A 58 -7.88 -15.88 -6.36
N GLU A 59 -7.90 -15.44 -7.60
CA GLU A 59 -6.74 -15.32 -8.47
C GLU A 59 -5.75 -14.26 -7.97
N VAL A 60 -6.25 -13.19 -7.35
CA VAL A 60 -5.40 -12.18 -6.69
C VAL A 60 -4.80 -12.75 -5.40
N VAL A 61 -5.56 -13.54 -4.63
CA VAL A 61 -5.05 -14.23 -3.43
C VAL A 61 -3.91 -15.19 -3.82
N GLU A 62 -4.13 -16.03 -4.83
CA GLU A 62 -3.13 -16.97 -5.34
C GLU A 62 -1.89 -16.26 -5.90
N LYS A 63 -2.08 -15.16 -6.63
CA LYS A 63 -0.98 -14.32 -7.13
C LYS A 63 -0.13 -13.78 -5.98
N VAL A 64 -0.74 -13.23 -4.94
CA VAL A 64 -0.01 -12.70 -3.77
C VAL A 64 0.72 -13.82 -3.02
N ALA A 65 0.05 -14.96 -2.79
CA ALA A 65 0.63 -16.11 -2.13
C ALA A 65 1.88 -16.63 -2.87
N SER A 66 1.75 -16.84 -4.18
CA SER A 66 2.82 -17.31 -5.05
C SER A 66 4.02 -16.36 -5.06
N LYS A 67 3.78 -15.05 -5.25
CA LYS A 67 4.86 -14.06 -5.27
C LYS A 67 5.53 -13.89 -3.91
N SER A 68 4.82 -14.18 -2.82
CA SER A 68 5.36 -14.12 -1.46
C SER A 68 5.97 -15.44 -0.97
N GLY A 69 5.91 -16.52 -1.77
CA GLY A 69 6.45 -17.83 -1.40
C GLY A 69 5.70 -18.51 -0.25
N VAL A 70 4.41 -18.25 -0.08
CA VAL A 70 3.57 -18.85 0.98
C VAL A 70 2.31 -19.48 0.38
N SER A 71 1.61 -20.31 1.15
CA SER A 71 0.31 -20.85 0.75
C SER A 71 -0.82 -19.81 0.93
N PRO A 72 -1.93 -19.91 0.17
CA PRO A 72 -3.03 -18.94 0.24
C PRO A 72 -3.63 -18.71 1.65
N ASP A 73 -3.69 -19.74 2.51
CA ASP A 73 -4.15 -19.63 3.91
C ASP A 73 -3.21 -18.82 4.83
N LYS A 74 -2.02 -18.51 4.33
CA LYS A 74 -1.01 -17.67 4.99
C LYS A 74 -1.03 -16.23 4.48
N VAL A 75 -1.94 -15.88 3.57
CA VAL A 75 -2.14 -14.50 3.12
C VAL A 75 -3.34 -13.89 3.86
N ALA A 76 -3.12 -12.74 4.48
CA ALA A 76 -4.17 -11.90 5.03
C ALA A 76 -4.36 -10.66 4.16
N PHE A 77 -5.61 -10.31 3.89
CA PHE A 77 -5.97 -9.06 3.24
C PHE A 77 -6.77 -8.18 4.18
N VAL A 78 -6.36 -6.93 4.30
CA VAL A 78 -7.18 -5.86 4.86
C VAL A 78 -7.63 -5.01 3.67
N TYR A 79 -8.92 -4.75 3.54
CA TYR A 79 -9.43 -3.89 2.49
C TYR A 79 -10.43 -2.89 3.05
N ALA A 80 -10.36 -1.66 2.54
CA ALA A 80 -11.29 -0.60 2.90
C ALA A 80 -11.50 0.32 1.69
N PRO A 81 -12.76 0.72 1.39
CA PRO A 81 -13.01 1.71 0.36
C PRO A 81 -12.59 3.10 0.85
N THR A 82 -12.12 3.95 -0.06
CA THR A 82 -11.70 5.34 0.21
C THR A 82 -12.77 6.16 0.92
N GLN A 83 -14.04 5.89 0.66
CA GLN A 83 -15.19 6.56 1.29
C GLN A 83 -15.40 6.21 2.78
N SER A 84 -14.76 5.15 3.28
CA SER A 84 -14.89 4.72 4.68
C SER A 84 -13.93 5.47 5.59
N LEU A 85 -14.20 5.47 6.90
CA LEU A 85 -13.27 6.04 7.89
C LEU A 85 -11.90 5.36 7.83
N ALA A 86 -11.85 4.03 7.69
CA ALA A 86 -10.59 3.30 7.57
C ALA A 86 -9.83 3.66 6.28
N GLY A 87 -10.54 3.80 5.16
CA GLY A 87 -9.98 4.24 3.88
C GLY A 87 -9.42 5.66 3.96
N GLY A 88 -10.19 6.61 4.48
CA GLY A 88 -9.72 7.98 4.63
C GLY A 88 -8.54 8.11 5.59
N VAL A 89 -8.59 7.45 6.75
CA VAL A 89 -7.49 7.46 7.73
C VAL A 89 -6.21 6.85 7.14
N GLN A 90 -6.29 5.74 6.40
CA GLN A 90 -5.09 5.13 5.84
C GLN A 90 -4.46 5.97 4.72
N VAL A 91 -5.25 6.66 3.89
CA VAL A 91 -4.72 7.57 2.87
C VAL A 91 -4.03 8.75 3.54
N VAL A 92 -4.70 9.45 4.45
CA VAL A 92 -4.13 10.62 5.16
C VAL A 92 -2.90 10.23 6.00
N GLY A 93 -2.91 9.03 6.59
CA GLY A 93 -1.78 8.47 7.34
C GLY A 93 -0.51 8.24 6.50
N ARG A 94 -0.57 8.40 5.18
CA ARG A 94 0.58 8.32 4.27
C ARG A 94 1.36 9.62 4.16
N VAL A 95 1.01 10.68 4.89
CA VAL A 95 1.67 12.00 4.78
C VAL A 95 3.21 11.92 4.82
N LEU A 96 3.81 11.09 5.67
CA LEU A 96 5.27 10.88 5.67
C LEU A 96 5.74 10.04 4.46
N GLU A 97 4.96 9.05 4.05
CA GLU A 97 5.27 8.22 2.90
C GLU A 97 5.28 9.00 1.60
N VAL A 98 4.34 9.92 1.39
CA VAL A 98 4.29 10.81 0.22
C VAL A 98 5.55 11.66 0.14
N ALA A 99 6.01 12.22 1.28
CA ALA A 99 7.27 12.95 1.34
C ALA A 99 8.46 12.07 0.95
N LEU A 100 8.57 10.86 1.52
CA LEU A 100 9.65 9.92 1.22
C LEU A 100 9.62 9.40 -0.22
N HIS A 101 8.43 9.18 -0.78
CA HIS A 101 8.27 8.80 -2.17
C HIS A 101 8.71 9.94 -3.09
N LYS A 102 8.36 11.20 -2.76
CA LYS A 102 8.84 12.34 -3.53
C LYS A 102 10.36 12.53 -3.43
N THR A 103 10.93 12.32 -2.24
CA THR A 103 12.39 12.32 -2.03
C THR A 103 13.08 11.29 -2.92
N HIS A 104 12.54 10.07 -2.98
CA HIS A 104 13.02 8.98 -3.85
C HIS A 104 12.91 9.33 -5.34
N GLU A 105 11.76 9.84 -5.79
CA GLU A 105 11.53 10.26 -7.18
C GLU A 105 12.42 11.45 -7.61
N LEU A 106 12.91 12.24 -6.66
CA LEU A 106 13.90 13.30 -6.90
C LEU A 106 15.35 12.79 -6.83
N HIS A 107 15.55 11.47 -6.73
CA HIS A 107 16.84 10.80 -6.64
C HIS A 107 17.71 11.23 -5.45
N PHE A 108 17.07 11.71 -4.37
CA PHE A 108 17.79 11.93 -3.13
C PHE A 108 18.12 10.57 -2.49
N PRO A 109 19.37 10.34 -2.04
CA PRO A 109 19.76 9.05 -1.46
C PRO A 109 18.97 8.76 -0.18
N LEU A 110 18.15 7.70 -0.19
CA LEU A 110 17.25 7.37 0.91
C LEU A 110 17.99 6.97 2.19
N GLU A 111 19.22 6.47 2.08
CA GLU A 111 20.11 6.17 3.21
C GLU A 111 20.50 7.41 4.02
N ASN A 112 20.36 8.60 3.44
CA ASN A 112 20.60 9.87 4.15
C ASN A 112 19.37 10.33 4.94
N VAL A 113 18.22 9.68 4.78
CA VAL A 113 17.03 9.95 5.59
C VAL A 113 17.08 9.10 6.87
N VAL A 114 17.42 9.74 7.99
CA VAL A 114 17.59 9.06 9.28
C VAL A 114 16.26 8.75 9.96
N ASP A 115 15.35 9.73 10.00
CA ASP A 115 14.02 9.60 10.60
C ASP A 115 13.06 10.67 10.04
N GLY A 116 11.78 10.57 10.34
CA GLY A 116 10.78 11.56 9.95
C GLY A 116 9.48 11.45 10.75
N ILE A 117 8.86 12.61 10.98
CA ILE A 117 7.51 12.73 11.52
C ILE A 117 6.69 13.64 10.62
N ALA A 118 5.42 13.29 10.43
CA ALA A 118 4.48 14.12 9.71
C ALA A 118 3.08 13.99 10.31
N THR A 119 2.26 15.00 10.09
CA THR A 119 0.88 15.05 10.56
C THR A 119 0.03 15.71 9.50
N ALA A 120 -1.14 15.13 9.25
CA ALA A 120 -2.14 15.63 8.31
C ALA A 120 -3.53 15.56 8.96
N PRO A 121 -4.42 16.53 8.72
CA PRO A 121 -5.78 16.52 9.25
C PRO A 121 -6.64 15.47 8.55
N LEU A 122 -7.52 14.77 9.28
CA LEU A 122 -8.47 13.88 8.63
C LEU A 122 -9.51 14.67 7.82
N SER A 123 -9.68 14.30 6.55
CA SER A 123 -10.73 14.87 5.70
C SER A 123 -12.11 14.29 6.04
N PRO A 124 -13.21 15.06 5.96
CA PRO A 124 -14.56 14.51 6.13
C PRO A 124 -14.90 13.49 5.03
N PRO A 125 -15.47 12.32 5.38
CA PRO A 125 -15.81 11.28 4.40
C PRO A 125 -16.84 11.80 3.39
N HIS A 126 -16.84 11.19 2.21
CA HIS A 126 -17.77 11.53 1.14
C HIS A 126 -18.24 10.25 0.43
N PRO A 127 -19.53 10.12 0.08
CA PRO A 127 -20.05 8.91 -0.57
C PRO A 127 -19.59 8.74 -2.03
N ASP A 128 -19.36 9.85 -2.74
CA ASP A 128 -18.76 9.82 -4.07
C ASP A 128 -17.26 9.51 -4.00
N PHE A 129 -16.81 8.52 -4.77
CA PHE A 129 -15.44 8.02 -4.77
C PHE A 129 -14.42 9.10 -5.19
N VAL A 130 -14.69 9.82 -6.27
CA VAL A 130 -13.76 10.82 -6.83
C VAL A 130 -13.55 11.95 -5.82
N THR A 131 -14.64 12.40 -5.19
CA THR A 131 -14.59 13.44 -4.15
C THR A 131 -13.88 12.94 -2.88
N ALA A 132 -14.10 11.70 -2.46
CA ALA A 132 -13.40 11.12 -1.30
C ALA A 132 -11.90 10.99 -1.54
N MET A 133 -11.51 10.52 -2.73
CA MET A 133 -10.11 10.44 -3.16
C MET A 133 -9.46 11.83 -3.22
N GLY A 134 -10.14 12.83 -3.78
CA GLY A 134 -9.64 14.21 -3.78
C GLY A 134 -9.40 14.74 -2.36
N ARG A 135 -10.41 14.65 -1.50
CA ARG A 135 -10.34 15.12 -0.11
C ARG A 135 -9.23 14.47 0.71
N THR A 136 -9.00 13.18 0.51
CA THR A 136 -7.99 12.42 1.26
C THR A 136 -6.58 12.67 0.75
N ASN A 137 -6.41 13.00 -0.53
CA ASN A 137 -5.13 13.42 -1.10
C ASN A 137 -4.79 14.90 -0.84
N ASP A 138 -5.82 15.75 -0.72
CA ASP A 138 -5.66 17.19 -0.41
C ASP A 138 -5.29 17.42 1.08
N ALA A 139 -5.56 16.44 1.94
CA ALA A 139 -5.31 16.45 3.37
C ALA A 139 -3.85 16.10 3.71
#